data_AF-A0AAU9XD68-F1
#
_entry.id   AF-A0AAU9XD68-F1
#
_cell.length_a   1.000
_cell.length_b   1.000
_cell.length_c   1.000
_cell.angle_alpha   90.00
_cell.angle_beta   90.00
_cell.angle_gamma   90.00
#
_symmetry.space_group_name_H-M   'P 1'
#
loop_
_entity.id
_entity.type
_entity.pdbx_description
1 polymer ?
#
loop_
_entity_poly.entity_id
_entity_poly.type
_entity_poly.pdbx_seq_one_letter_code
_entity_poly.pdbx_strand_id
1 'polypeptide(L)'
;MYYLRAKNTQPAFPVYCELTTDGRGWTLISRFLNNDVKNWMADTGHWWYDRQVSTGRTESPFRNTDMISPAFWLVRGSEFKITRSDDPSHTPLLQTTGNCLGGQTFRSKITSYGDFRNGKVWATDQCLGSRTVQYGGQHKSKDGFQQADCSGSIQSADKIGFWCDWDTGDGAFMMISGGGSSCARADHGIRISETNAASFVEEDSTQTEYDFGYDAQTKSAPSLSYSLNLWIR
;
A
#
# COMPACT_ATOMS: atom_id res chain seq x y z
N MET A 1 -3.83 -18.60 12.51
CA MET A 1 -2.53 -18.87 11.88
C MET A 1 -2.69 -20.07 10.98
N TYR A 2 -2.19 -19.99 9.75
CA TYR A 2 -2.19 -21.06 8.76
C TYR A 2 -0.78 -21.23 8.21
N TYR A 3 -0.52 -22.37 7.58
CA TYR A 3 0.68 -22.61 6.79
C TYR A 3 0.27 -22.73 5.33
N LEU A 4 0.79 -21.83 4.49
CA LEU A 4 0.55 -21.88 3.05
C LEU A 4 1.74 -22.47 2.32
N ARG A 5 1.48 -23.11 1.19
CA ARG A 5 2.50 -23.61 0.27
C ARG A 5 2.15 -23.16 -1.13
N ALA A 6 3.02 -22.37 -1.75
CA ALA A 6 2.77 -21.83 -3.09
C ALA A 6 2.94 -22.89 -4.19
N LYS A 7 3.88 -23.82 -4.01
CA LYS A 7 4.12 -24.97 -4.90
C LYS A 7 4.49 -26.18 -4.06
N ASN A 8 4.11 -27.39 -4.49
CA ASN A 8 4.38 -28.63 -3.75
C ASN A 8 5.86 -28.83 -3.39
N THR A 9 6.77 -28.29 -4.20
CA THR A 9 8.22 -28.36 -4.05
C THR A 9 8.83 -27.31 -3.10
N GLN A 10 8.04 -26.35 -2.61
CA GLN A 10 8.50 -25.30 -1.70
C GLN A 10 8.11 -25.60 -0.25
N PRO A 11 8.89 -25.15 0.73
CA PRO A 11 8.50 -25.23 2.14
C PRO A 11 7.22 -24.42 2.38
N ALA A 12 6.41 -24.91 3.31
CA ALA A 12 5.26 -24.13 3.77
C ALA A 12 5.73 -22.97 4.65
N PHE A 13 5.00 -21.86 4.64
CA PHE A 13 5.30 -20.66 5.43
C PHE A 13 4.11 -20.23 6.27
N PRO A 14 4.34 -19.72 7.50
CA PRO A 14 3.26 -19.27 8.37
C PRO A 14 2.68 -17.95 7.87
N VAL A 15 1.36 -17.81 7.99
CA VAL A 15 0.62 -16.58 7.70
C VAL A 15 -0.61 -16.45 8.58
N TYR A 16 -1.17 -15.25 8.63
CA TYR A 16 -2.53 -15.04 9.08
C TYR A 16 -3.49 -15.01 7.90
N CYS A 17 -4.56 -15.79 7.98
CA CYS A 17 -5.69 -15.74 7.06
C CYS A 17 -6.97 -15.44 7.83
N GLU A 18 -7.75 -14.51 7.32
CA GLU A 18 -9.11 -14.22 7.77
C GLU A 18 -10.08 -14.99 6.86
N LEU A 19 -10.83 -15.93 7.44
CA LEU A 19 -11.89 -16.65 6.72
C LEU A 19 -13.21 -15.92 6.94
N THR A 20 -13.89 -15.59 5.84
CA THR A 20 -15.19 -14.92 5.88
C THR A 20 -16.33 -15.94 5.77
N THR A 21 -17.51 -15.57 6.25
CA THR A 21 -18.69 -16.45 6.32
C THR A 21 -19.21 -16.91 4.95
N ASP A 22 -18.83 -16.22 3.89
CA ASP A 22 -19.11 -16.56 2.50
C ASP A 22 -18.11 -17.56 1.88
N GLY A 23 -17.25 -18.16 2.70
CA GLY A 23 -16.26 -19.17 2.27
C GLY A 23 -15.03 -18.59 1.56
N ARG A 24 -14.90 -17.26 1.49
CA ARG A 24 -13.71 -16.59 0.97
C ARG A 24 -12.65 -16.42 2.07
N GLY A 25 -11.40 -16.21 1.66
CA GLY A 25 -10.27 -16.05 2.59
C GLY A 25 -9.36 -14.91 2.18
N TRP A 26 -9.00 -14.05 3.13
CA TRP A 26 -8.02 -12.98 2.96
C TRP A 26 -6.71 -13.38 3.63
N THR A 27 -5.61 -13.32 2.88
CA THR A 27 -4.27 -13.60 3.41
C THR A 27 -3.53 -12.29 3.67
N LEU A 28 -2.98 -12.14 4.88
CA LEU A 28 -2.19 -10.96 5.24
C LEU A 28 -0.84 -11.00 4.50
N ILE A 29 -0.52 -9.95 3.74
CA ILE A 29 0.69 -9.88 2.90
C ILE A 29 1.69 -8.83 3.35
N SER A 30 1.23 -7.70 3.88
CA SER A 30 2.10 -6.67 4.42
C SER A 30 1.43 -5.84 5.51
N ARG A 31 2.25 -5.08 6.23
CA ARG A 31 1.84 -4.04 7.17
C ARG A 31 2.76 -2.84 7.07
N PHE A 32 2.17 -1.66 7.16
CA PHE A 32 2.83 -0.35 7.07
C PHE A 32 2.69 0.41 8.39
N LEU A 33 3.81 0.79 9.03
CA LEU A 33 3.82 1.60 10.26
C LEU A 33 4.78 2.80 10.12
N ASN A 34 4.24 4.01 10.25
CA ASN A 34 5.02 5.26 10.23
C ASN A 34 6.07 5.42 11.35
N ASN A 35 5.89 4.78 12.50
CA ASN A 35 6.75 4.88 13.69
C ASN A 35 7.66 3.65 13.88
N ASP A 36 8.36 3.24 12.84
CA ASP A 36 9.41 2.23 12.95
C ASP A 36 10.59 2.47 11.98
N VAL A 37 11.38 1.42 11.74
CA VAL A 37 12.48 1.46 10.78
C VAL A 37 11.89 1.62 9.39
N LYS A 38 12.37 2.60 8.63
CA LYS A 38 11.95 2.99 7.28
C LYS A 38 12.14 1.89 6.21
N ASN A 39 11.48 0.75 6.38
CA ASN A 39 11.67 -0.42 5.51
C ASN A 39 10.95 -0.23 4.17
N TRP A 40 9.69 0.18 4.20
CA TRP A 40 8.93 0.48 2.98
C TRP A 40 9.36 1.78 2.32
N MET A 41 9.98 2.66 3.10
CA MET A 41 10.52 3.93 2.63
C MET A 41 11.98 3.87 2.22
N ALA A 42 12.65 2.71 2.29
CA ALA A 42 14.05 2.60 1.89
C ALA A 42 14.26 2.96 0.40
N ASP A 43 15.23 3.84 0.14
CA ASP A 43 15.55 4.40 -1.19
C ASP A 43 15.92 3.36 -2.25
N THR A 44 16.33 2.19 -1.80
CA THR A 44 16.65 1.05 -2.67
C THR A 44 15.40 0.41 -3.29
N GLY A 45 14.20 0.69 -2.75
CA GLY A 45 12.97 -0.01 -3.12
C GLY A 45 12.97 -1.51 -2.77
N HIS A 46 13.92 -1.99 -1.95
CA HIS A 46 14.20 -3.41 -1.77
C HIS A 46 12.99 -4.23 -1.31
N TRP A 47 12.15 -3.70 -0.41
CA TRP A 47 10.97 -4.41 0.08
C TRP A 47 9.90 -4.62 -0.99
N TRP A 48 9.74 -3.63 -1.87
CA TRP A 48 8.79 -3.68 -2.98
C TRP A 48 9.24 -4.67 -4.06
N TYR A 49 10.53 -4.64 -4.44
CA TYR A 49 11.04 -5.38 -5.60
C TYR A 49 11.67 -6.74 -5.26
N ASP A 50 12.54 -6.81 -4.26
CA ASP A 50 13.50 -7.94 -4.15
C ASP A 50 13.35 -8.77 -2.88
N ARG A 51 12.72 -8.25 -1.82
CA ARG A 51 12.68 -8.91 -0.52
C ARG A 51 12.04 -10.29 -0.61
N GLN A 52 12.80 -11.36 -0.38
CA GLN A 52 12.31 -12.74 -0.43
C GLN A 52 12.36 -13.44 0.94
N VAL A 53 12.54 -12.66 2.00
CA VAL A 53 12.55 -13.15 3.38
C VAL A 53 11.48 -12.40 4.16
N SER A 54 10.67 -13.14 4.90
CA SER A 54 9.64 -12.56 5.76
C SER A 54 10.26 -11.64 6.80
N THR A 55 9.56 -10.57 7.17
CA THR A 55 9.98 -9.67 8.26
C THR A 55 8.76 -9.23 9.05
N GLY A 56 8.93 -9.03 10.35
CA GLY A 56 7.81 -8.78 11.26
C GLY A 56 6.97 -10.03 11.52
N ARG A 57 5.90 -9.85 12.30
CA ARG A 57 5.01 -10.94 12.73
C ARG A 57 3.94 -11.26 11.68
N THR A 58 4.19 -12.28 10.86
CA THR A 58 3.33 -12.68 9.72
C THR A 58 2.04 -13.40 10.12
N GLU A 59 2.01 -13.96 11.32
CA GLU A 59 0.94 -14.82 11.82
C GLU A 59 -0.11 -14.10 12.68
N SER A 60 -0.01 -12.77 12.78
CA SER A 60 -0.95 -11.95 13.53
C SER A 60 -1.10 -10.57 12.86
N PRO A 61 -2.33 -10.06 12.68
CA PRO A 61 -2.59 -8.74 12.10
C PRO A 61 -2.47 -7.59 13.11
N PHE A 62 -2.36 -7.90 14.40
CA PHE A 62 -2.53 -6.95 15.50
C PHE A 62 -1.25 -6.23 15.95
N ARG A 63 -0.11 -6.51 15.31
CA ARG A 63 1.14 -5.85 15.68
C ARG A 63 1.21 -4.49 15.03
N ASN A 64 1.64 -3.48 15.80
CA ASN A 64 1.96 -2.18 15.27
C ASN A 64 3.46 -2.16 14.89
N THR A 65 3.79 -2.76 13.76
CA THR A 65 5.13 -2.75 13.15
C THR A 65 5.05 -3.25 11.71
N ASP A 66 5.94 -2.74 10.88
CA ASP A 66 6.18 -3.21 9.53
C ASP A 66 6.27 -4.72 9.46
N MET A 67 5.66 -5.24 8.41
CA MET A 67 5.63 -6.67 8.18
C MET A 67 5.55 -6.94 6.69
N ILE A 68 6.35 -7.89 6.21
CA ILE A 68 6.19 -8.44 4.87
C ILE A 68 6.18 -9.97 4.97
N SER A 69 5.13 -10.56 4.42
CA SER A 69 4.92 -12.01 4.39
C SER A 69 5.36 -12.58 3.04
N PRO A 70 5.81 -13.86 2.98
CA PRO A 70 6.10 -14.50 1.70
C PRO A 70 4.90 -14.53 0.75
N ALA A 71 3.67 -14.44 1.29
CA ALA A 71 2.46 -14.29 0.50
C ALA A 71 2.50 -13.07 -0.44
N PHE A 72 3.23 -12.00 -0.12
CA PHE A 72 3.37 -10.81 -0.96
C PHE A 72 3.92 -11.12 -2.36
N TRP A 73 4.84 -12.09 -2.47
CA TRP A 73 5.46 -12.50 -3.73
C TRP A 73 5.14 -13.94 -4.16
N LEU A 74 4.48 -14.74 -3.32
CA LEU A 74 4.14 -16.14 -3.61
C LEU A 74 2.65 -16.40 -3.82
N VAL A 75 1.76 -15.66 -3.15
CA VAL A 75 0.31 -15.89 -3.23
C VAL A 75 -0.25 -15.03 -4.35
N ARG A 76 -0.97 -15.68 -5.26
CA ARG A 76 -1.70 -15.03 -6.35
C ARG A 76 -3.10 -14.70 -5.85
N GLY A 77 -3.64 -13.57 -6.29
CA GLY A 77 -4.99 -13.17 -5.95
C GLY A 77 -5.61 -12.30 -7.05
N SER A 78 -6.90 -12.07 -6.89
CA SER A 78 -7.72 -11.22 -7.74
C SER A 78 -7.92 -9.82 -7.16
N GLU A 79 -8.02 -9.74 -5.82
CA GLU A 79 -8.32 -8.49 -5.11
C GLU A 79 -7.41 -8.30 -3.89
N PHE A 80 -7.36 -7.07 -3.41
CA PHE A 80 -6.77 -6.75 -2.11
C PHE A 80 -7.70 -5.87 -1.26
N LYS A 81 -7.46 -5.85 0.06
CA LYS A 81 -8.10 -4.90 0.98
C LYS A 81 -7.07 -4.29 1.93
N ILE A 82 -7.44 -3.13 2.49
CA ILE A 82 -6.68 -2.43 3.53
C ILE A 82 -7.53 -2.39 4.79
N THR A 83 -6.93 -2.74 5.93
CA THR A 83 -7.56 -2.68 7.27
C THR A 83 -6.61 -2.03 8.26
N ARG A 84 -7.09 -1.64 9.43
CA ARG A 84 -6.22 -1.27 10.55
C ARG A 84 -5.71 -2.51 11.28
N SER A 85 -4.58 -2.39 11.95
CA SER A 85 -4.03 -3.41 12.84
C SER A 85 -4.72 -3.48 14.19
N ASP A 86 -5.36 -2.40 14.65
CA ASP A 86 -6.05 -2.34 15.94
C ASP A 86 -7.58 -2.55 15.85
N ASP A 87 -8.09 -2.90 14.66
CA ASP A 87 -9.47 -3.33 14.47
C ASP A 87 -9.59 -4.86 14.54
N PRO A 88 -10.15 -5.43 15.61
CA PRO A 88 -10.33 -6.88 15.76
C PRO A 88 -11.28 -7.50 14.72
N SER A 89 -12.13 -6.69 14.10
CA SER A 89 -13.07 -7.13 13.07
C SER A 89 -12.45 -7.14 11.68
N HIS A 90 -11.23 -6.62 11.51
CA HIS A 90 -10.56 -6.47 10.21
C HIS A 90 -11.45 -5.79 9.17
N THR A 91 -12.20 -4.78 9.61
CA THR A 91 -13.14 -4.04 8.76
C THR A 91 -12.36 -3.40 7.62
N PRO A 92 -12.70 -3.72 6.36
CA PRO A 92 -12.05 -3.06 5.22
C PRO A 92 -12.30 -1.55 5.29
N LEU A 93 -11.22 -0.77 5.33
CA LEU A 93 -11.31 0.66 5.01
C LEU A 93 -11.52 0.84 3.50
N LEU A 94 -10.87 -0.04 2.73
CA LEU A 94 -10.94 -0.12 1.28
C LEU A 94 -10.78 -1.58 0.84
N GLN A 95 -11.48 -1.95 -0.22
CA GLN A 95 -11.30 -3.21 -0.94
C GLN A 95 -11.38 -2.97 -2.44
N THR A 96 -10.51 -3.61 -3.22
CA THR A 96 -10.60 -3.56 -4.68
C THR A 96 -11.70 -4.46 -5.25
N THR A 97 -12.11 -4.16 -6.47
CA THR A 97 -13.08 -4.94 -7.24
C THR A 97 -12.63 -5.08 -8.70
N GLY A 98 -13.26 -6.00 -9.44
CA GLY A 98 -13.06 -6.13 -10.88
C GLY A 98 -11.75 -6.82 -11.27
N ASN A 99 -11.26 -7.77 -10.47
CA ASN A 99 -10.02 -8.51 -10.68
C ASN A 99 -8.81 -7.56 -10.77
N CYS A 100 -8.69 -6.67 -9.79
CA CYS A 100 -7.66 -5.65 -9.71
C CYS A 100 -6.25 -6.16 -10.00
N LEU A 101 -5.89 -7.30 -9.39
CA LEU A 101 -4.57 -7.92 -9.48
C LEU A 101 -4.39 -8.78 -10.74
N GLY A 102 -5.46 -9.12 -11.45
CA GLY A 102 -5.38 -9.94 -12.67
C GLY A 102 -4.91 -11.37 -12.39
N GLY A 103 -5.18 -11.90 -11.21
CA GLY A 103 -4.69 -13.21 -10.79
C GLY A 103 -3.18 -13.26 -10.55
N GLN A 104 -2.48 -12.12 -10.42
CA GLN A 104 -1.04 -12.04 -10.14
C GLN A 104 -0.77 -12.06 -8.64
N THR A 105 0.50 -12.23 -8.25
CA THR A 105 0.93 -11.88 -6.89
C THR A 105 0.94 -10.36 -6.75
N PHE A 106 0.86 -9.86 -5.51
CA PHE A 106 0.89 -8.41 -5.30
C PHE A 106 2.20 -7.81 -5.85
N ARG A 107 3.35 -8.44 -5.57
CA ARG A 107 4.64 -8.02 -6.16
C ARG A 107 4.61 -8.00 -7.69
N SER A 108 4.18 -9.09 -8.32
CA SER A 108 4.14 -9.16 -9.79
C SER A 108 3.26 -8.07 -10.38
N LYS A 109 2.13 -7.74 -9.71
CA LYS A 109 1.25 -6.67 -10.14
C LYS A 109 1.95 -5.32 -10.10
N ILE A 110 2.59 -4.97 -8.99
CA ILE A 110 3.20 -3.64 -8.81
C ILE A 110 4.44 -3.46 -9.68
N THR A 111 5.25 -4.52 -9.88
CA THR A 111 6.46 -4.45 -10.72
C THR A 111 6.13 -4.53 -12.22
N SER A 112 4.90 -4.90 -12.60
CA SER A 112 4.49 -4.92 -14.01
C SER A 112 4.42 -3.53 -14.66
N TYR A 113 4.37 -2.47 -13.85
CA TYR A 113 4.38 -1.08 -14.32
C TYR A 113 5.78 -0.56 -14.62
N GLY A 114 6.81 -1.18 -14.08
CA GLY A 114 8.19 -0.78 -14.28
C GLY A 114 9.07 -1.00 -13.05
N ASP A 115 10.36 -0.79 -13.27
CA ASP A 115 11.37 -0.66 -12.23
C ASP A 115 11.73 0.82 -12.05
N PHE A 116 11.55 1.32 -10.84
CA PHE A 116 11.72 2.73 -10.46
C PHE A 116 12.81 2.94 -9.41
N ARG A 117 13.62 1.91 -9.14
CA ARG A 117 14.75 2.01 -8.22
C ARG A 117 15.86 2.92 -8.80
N ASN A 118 16.81 3.28 -7.95
CA ASN A 118 17.98 4.11 -8.29
C ASN A 118 17.60 5.54 -8.74
N GLY A 119 16.68 6.17 -8.00
CA GLY A 119 16.28 7.57 -8.23
C GLY A 119 15.44 7.80 -9.49
N LYS A 120 14.89 6.75 -10.08
CA LYS A 120 14.06 6.89 -11.28
C LYS A 120 12.65 7.34 -10.88
N VAL A 121 12.24 8.48 -11.44
CA VAL A 121 10.86 8.99 -11.35
C VAL A 121 9.89 8.00 -12.00
N TRP A 122 8.79 7.67 -11.32
CA TRP A 122 7.89 6.63 -11.81
C TRP A 122 6.83 7.10 -12.79
N ALA A 123 6.30 8.31 -12.64
CA ALA A 123 5.25 8.84 -13.49
C ALA A 123 5.40 10.36 -13.65
N THR A 124 4.57 10.95 -14.50
CA THR A 124 4.46 12.40 -14.66
C THR A 124 2.98 12.71 -14.82
N ASP A 125 2.41 13.42 -13.84
CA ASP A 125 1.00 13.85 -13.81
C ASP A 125 -0.01 12.73 -14.09
N GLN A 126 0.21 11.54 -13.51
CA GLN A 126 -0.67 10.39 -13.70
C GLN A 126 -0.43 9.30 -12.65
N CYS A 127 -1.39 8.37 -12.57
CA CYS A 127 -1.17 7.04 -12.01
C CYS A 127 -0.95 6.02 -13.13
N LEU A 128 0.11 5.21 -13.06
CA LEU A 128 0.36 4.16 -14.07
C LEU A 128 -0.67 3.03 -14.02
N GLY A 129 -1.27 2.80 -12.86
CA GLY A 129 -2.39 1.90 -12.67
C GLY A 129 -3.53 2.59 -11.96
N SER A 130 -4.76 2.26 -12.32
CA SER A 130 -5.95 2.67 -11.56
C SER A 130 -6.97 1.54 -11.50
N ARG A 131 -7.56 1.33 -10.32
CA ARG A 131 -8.45 0.20 -10.02
C ARG A 131 -9.61 0.63 -9.15
N THR A 132 -10.79 0.11 -9.45
CA THR A 132 -12.02 0.44 -8.71
C THR A 132 -11.99 -0.15 -7.31
N VAL A 133 -12.43 0.65 -6.34
CA VAL A 133 -12.53 0.26 -4.94
C VAL A 133 -13.92 0.46 -4.38
N GLN A 134 -14.19 -0.25 -3.29
CA GLN A 134 -15.30 -0.01 -2.40
C GLN A 134 -14.74 0.37 -1.03
N TYR A 135 -15.22 1.50 -0.52
CA TYR A 135 -14.89 1.95 0.82
C TYR A 135 -15.80 1.31 1.87
N GLY A 136 -15.27 1.17 3.08
CA GLY A 136 -15.99 0.64 4.24
C GLY A 136 -15.48 1.27 5.53
N GLY A 137 -16.01 0.79 6.66
CA GLY A 137 -15.61 1.24 7.99
C GLY A 137 -15.64 2.76 8.15
N GLN A 138 -14.72 3.26 8.98
CA GLN A 138 -14.57 4.70 9.26
C GLN A 138 -13.42 5.32 8.44
N HIS A 139 -13.27 4.92 7.17
CA HIS A 139 -12.14 5.31 6.30
C HIS A 139 -11.88 6.82 6.26
N LYS A 140 -12.90 7.67 6.17
CA LYS A 140 -12.75 9.15 6.10
C LYS A 140 -12.01 9.76 7.30
N SER A 141 -11.95 9.05 8.43
CA SER A 141 -11.25 9.49 9.65
C SER A 141 -9.81 8.96 9.74
N LYS A 142 -9.28 8.33 8.69
CA LYS A 142 -8.00 7.61 8.69
C LYS A 142 -7.02 8.29 7.75
N ASP A 143 -5.75 8.21 8.11
CA ASP A 143 -4.67 8.82 7.33
C ASP A 143 -4.48 8.06 6.01
N GLY A 144 -4.33 8.83 4.93
CA GLY A 144 -4.33 8.35 3.56
C GLY A 144 -5.69 8.22 2.91
N PHE A 145 -6.79 8.57 3.60
CA PHE A 145 -8.15 8.49 3.08
C PHE A 145 -8.85 9.86 3.03
N GLN A 146 -8.12 10.95 3.24
CA GLN A 146 -8.62 12.32 3.29
C GLN A 146 -9.32 12.73 1.99
N GLN A 147 -8.85 12.21 0.86
CA GLN A 147 -9.38 12.54 -0.46
C GLN A 147 -10.49 11.58 -0.93
N ALA A 148 -11.04 10.74 -0.03
CA ALA A 148 -11.97 9.67 -0.40
C ALA A 148 -13.22 10.11 -1.18
N ASP A 149 -13.63 11.37 -1.07
CA ASP A 149 -14.76 11.95 -1.82
C ASP A 149 -14.32 12.86 -2.99
N CYS A 150 -13.02 13.04 -3.20
CA CYS A 150 -12.48 13.92 -4.23
C CYS A 150 -12.22 13.17 -5.53
N SER A 151 -12.59 13.79 -6.66
CA SER A 151 -12.22 13.33 -7.98
C SER A 151 -11.46 14.43 -8.70
N GLY A 152 -10.27 14.11 -9.19
CA GLY A 152 -9.38 15.06 -9.83
C GLY A 152 -8.90 14.57 -11.19
N SER A 153 -7.89 15.26 -11.73
CA SER A 153 -7.40 15.08 -13.09
C SER A 153 -6.70 13.74 -13.33
N ILE A 154 -5.97 13.22 -12.33
CA ILE A 154 -5.19 11.98 -12.48
C ILE A 154 -5.93 10.73 -11.99
N GLN A 155 -6.94 10.90 -11.14
CA GLN A 155 -7.73 9.80 -10.58
C GLN A 155 -9.05 10.29 -9.97
N SER A 156 -10.06 9.40 -9.88
CA SER A 156 -11.36 9.65 -9.23
C SER A 156 -11.46 9.07 -7.82
N ALA A 157 -12.47 9.53 -7.07
CA ALA A 157 -12.74 9.17 -5.68
C ALA A 157 -12.82 7.66 -5.44
N ASP A 158 -13.43 6.91 -6.36
CA ASP A 158 -13.71 5.48 -6.26
C ASP A 158 -12.55 4.58 -6.72
N LYS A 159 -11.30 5.09 -6.68
CA LYS A 159 -10.12 4.40 -7.21
C LYS A 159 -9.01 4.22 -6.19
N ILE A 160 -8.18 3.23 -6.46
CA ILE A 160 -6.80 3.15 -5.96
C ILE A 160 -5.86 3.15 -7.15
N GLY A 161 -4.86 4.02 -7.07
CA GLY A 161 -3.85 4.25 -8.09
C GLY A 161 -2.56 3.54 -7.73
N PHE A 162 -1.75 3.20 -8.73
CA PHE A 162 -0.41 2.66 -8.56
C PHE A 162 0.60 3.57 -9.23
N TRP A 163 1.68 3.87 -8.52
CA TRP A 163 2.78 4.71 -9.01
C TRP A 163 2.24 6.05 -9.54
N CYS A 164 1.64 6.81 -8.63
CA CYS A 164 1.03 8.09 -8.92
C CYS A 164 2.01 9.21 -8.71
N ASP A 165 1.98 10.17 -9.61
CA ASP A 165 2.78 11.39 -9.58
C ASP A 165 1.87 12.58 -9.91
N TRP A 166 2.16 13.72 -9.28
CA TRP A 166 1.57 15.00 -9.64
C TRP A 166 2.57 16.15 -9.50
N ASP A 167 2.72 16.91 -10.58
CA ASP A 167 3.51 18.13 -10.67
C ASP A 167 4.97 17.90 -10.24
N THR A 168 5.63 18.91 -9.67
CA THR A 168 7.05 18.86 -9.31
C THR A 168 7.38 18.06 -8.04
N GLY A 169 6.66 16.98 -7.71
CA GLY A 169 7.16 16.12 -6.63
C GLY A 169 6.24 15.10 -5.99
N ASP A 170 4.94 15.31 -6.02
CA ASP A 170 4.10 14.56 -5.09
C ASP A 170 3.89 13.15 -5.61
N GLY A 171 4.23 12.18 -4.76
CA GLY A 171 4.30 10.79 -5.17
C GLY A 171 3.62 9.87 -4.18
N ALA A 172 2.83 8.93 -4.70
CA ALA A 172 2.31 7.83 -3.92
C ALA A 172 2.50 6.50 -4.66
N PHE A 173 3.02 5.51 -3.95
CA PHE A 173 3.08 4.14 -4.47
C PHE A 173 1.68 3.57 -4.68
N MET A 174 0.80 3.72 -3.68
CA MET A 174 -0.64 3.49 -3.84
C MET A 174 -1.40 4.73 -3.41
N MET A 175 -1.88 5.50 -4.38
CA MET A 175 -2.73 6.65 -4.13
C MET A 175 -4.17 6.22 -3.93
N ILE A 176 -4.76 6.53 -2.78
CA ILE A 176 -6.14 6.20 -2.49
C ILE A 176 -6.99 7.38 -2.95
N SER A 177 -8.10 7.15 -3.65
CA SER A 177 -9.04 8.18 -4.14
C SER A 177 -8.45 9.17 -5.15
N GLY A 178 -9.09 10.33 -5.34
CA GLY A 178 -8.74 11.24 -6.43
C GLY A 178 -7.46 12.02 -6.17
N GLY A 179 -6.78 12.39 -7.25
CA GLY A 179 -5.54 13.16 -7.21
C GLY A 179 -5.52 14.29 -8.23
N GLY A 180 -4.58 15.22 -8.05
CA GLY A 180 -4.41 16.43 -8.86
C GLY A 180 -4.72 17.69 -8.05
N SER A 181 -4.59 18.87 -8.66
CA SER A 181 -4.72 20.16 -7.94
C SER A 181 -6.01 20.31 -7.14
N SER A 182 -7.13 19.72 -7.58
CA SER A 182 -8.41 19.76 -6.87
C SER A 182 -8.50 18.81 -5.67
N CYS A 183 -7.60 17.85 -5.56
CA CYS A 183 -7.62 16.76 -4.57
C CYS A 183 -6.31 16.69 -3.77
N ALA A 184 -5.68 17.84 -3.51
CA ALA A 184 -4.39 17.89 -2.84
C ALA A 184 -3.34 16.97 -3.49
N ARG A 185 -3.20 17.06 -4.82
CA ARG A 185 -2.06 16.50 -5.56
C ARG A 185 -2.01 14.96 -5.47
N ALA A 186 -0.85 14.34 -5.25
CA ALA A 186 -0.66 12.87 -5.28
C ALA A 186 0.08 12.33 -4.04
N ASP A 187 0.02 13.06 -2.93
CA ASP A 187 0.79 12.87 -1.69
C ASP A 187 0.06 12.04 -0.61
N HIS A 188 -0.96 11.25 -0.98
CA HIS A 188 -1.81 10.56 -0.02
C HIS A 188 -2.02 9.08 -0.37
N GLY A 189 -2.12 8.23 0.65
CA GLY A 189 -2.28 6.79 0.52
C GLY A 189 -1.16 6.01 1.20
N ILE A 190 -0.52 5.08 0.48
CA ILE A 190 0.56 4.21 0.99
C ILE A 190 1.88 4.52 0.26
N ARG A 191 2.96 4.61 1.03
CA ARG A 191 4.29 5.08 0.61
C ARG A 191 4.15 6.40 -0.14
N ILE A 192 4.10 7.47 0.63
CA ILE A 192 3.94 8.84 0.13
C ILE A 192 5.24 9.60 0.28
N SER A 193 5.48 10.50 -0.67
CA SER A 193 6.69 11.31 -0.75
C SER A 193 6.34 12.72 -1.24
N GLU A 194 6.93 13.73 -0.61
CA GLU A 194 6.92 15.15 -1.02
C GLU A 194 8.28 15.54 -1.64
N THR A 195 9.02 14.55 -2.13
CA THR A 195 10.32 14.78 -2.75
C THR A 195 10.13 15.45 -4.11
N ASN A 196 11.08 16.26 -4.61
CA ASN A 196 10.95 17.02 -5.87
C ASN A 196 10.58 16.18 -7.11
N ALA A 197 10.56 14.85 -7.01
CA ALA A 197 9.95 13.96 -7.97
C ALA A 197 9.43 12.69 -7.28
N ALA A 198 8.35 12.11 -7.80
CA ALA A 198 7.81 10.86 -7.29
C ALA A 198 8.77 9.68 -7.55
N SER A 199 9.66 9.44 -6.58
CA SER A 199 10.76 8.49 -6.67
C SER A 199 11.00 7.76 -5.33
N PHE A 200 12.01 6.88 -5.30
CA PHE A 200 12.45 6.28 -4.04
C PHE A 200 13.47 7.14 -3.28
N VAL A 201 14.15 8.07 -3.93
CA VAL A 201 15.30 8.78 -3.36
C VAL A 201 14.83 10.15 -2.86
N GLU A 202 15.11 10.45 -1.60
CA GLU A 202 14.98 11.80 -1.05
C GLU A 202 16.13 12.67 -1.61
N GLU A 203 15.80 13.83 -2.19
CA GLU A 203 16.80 14.76 -2.73
C GLU A 203 17.48 15.60 -1.63
N ASP A 204 16.80 15.82 -0.50
CA ASP A 204 17.34 16.55 0.64
C ASP A 204 16.76 16.09 2.00
N SER A 205 17.38 16.53 3.09
CA SER A 205 17.00 16.17 4.46
C SER A 205 15.78 16.93 5.01
N THR A 206 15.11 17.71 4.18
CA THR A 206 13.91 18.48 4.56
C THR A 206 12.62 17.86 4.03
N GLN A 207 12.75 16.94 3.07
CA GLN A 207 11.67 16.12 2.55
C GLN A 207 11.26 15.07 3.59
N THR A 208 9.98 14.70 3.56
CA THR A 208 9.40 13.73 4.49
C THR A 208 8.65 12.64 3.75
N GLU A 209 8.94 11.41 4.16
CA GLU A 209 8.33 10.20 3.64
C GLU A 209 7.63 9.39 4.74
N TYR A 210 6.45 8.87 4.39
CA TYR A 210 5.62 8.07 5.31
C TYR A 210 5.11 6.79 4.64
N ASP A 211 5.04 5.71 5.43
CA ASP A 211 4.50 4.44 4.95
C ASP A 211 3.02 4.55 4.60
N PHE A 212 2.28 5.44 5.27
CA PHE A 212 0.96 5.89 4.86
C PHE A 212 0.61 7.25 5.44
N GLY A 213 -0.23 8.02 4.75
CA GLY A 213 -0.63 9.34 5.20
C GLY A 213 -1.25 10.19 4.11
N TYR A 214 -1.30 11.49 4.35
CA TYR A 214 -1.68 12.54 3.40
C TYR A 214 -0.82 13.76 3.71
N ASP A 215 -0.58 14.61 2.72
CA ASP A 215 0.14 15.90 2.88
C ASP A 215 1.38 15.70 3.73
N ALA A 216 2.41 15.09 3.13
CA ALA A 216 3.54 14.49 3.82
C ALA A 216 4.51 15.55 4.38
N GLN A 217 4.00 16.54 5.10
CA GLN A 217 4.75 17.58 5.79
C GLN A 217 5.03 17.21 7.24
N THR A 218 6.16 17.71 7.75
CA THR A 218 6.57 17.56 9.17
C THR A 218 5.51 18.03 10.20
N LYS A 219 4.60 18.93 9.81
CA LYS A 219 3.55 19.50 10.68
C LYS A 219 2.23 18.71 10.68
N SER A 220 2.04 17.83 9.71
CA SER A 220 0.84 16.98 9.50
C SER A 220 1.18 15.51 9.65
N ALA A 221 2.16 15.18 10.52
CA ALA A 221 2.66 13.83 10.72
C ALA A 221 1.49 12.81 10.84
N PRO A 222 1.43 11.82 9.94
CA PRO A 222 0.39 10.80 9.96
C PRO A 222 0.39 10.01 11.27
N SER A 223 -0.71 9.31 11.57
CA SER A 223 -0.83 8.56 12.81
C SER A 223 0.33 7.60 13.03
N LEU A 224 0.85 7.64 14.25
CA LEU A 224 1.85 6.73 14.79
C LEU A 224 1.22 5.64 15.67
N SER A 225 -0.10 5.70 15.90
CA SER A 225 -0.83 4.88 16.89
C SER A 225 -1.36 3.56 16.34
N TYR A 226 -1.44 3.42 15.02
CA TYR A 226 -1.89 2.23 14.33
C TYR A 226 -1.10 2.04 13.04
N SER A 227 -1.27 0.89 12.42
CA SER A 227 -0.67 0.53 11.14
C SER A 227 -1.73 -0.01 10.20
N LEU A 228 -1.44 0.05 8.91
CA LEU A 228 -2.32 -0.46 7.87
C LEU A 228 -1.87 -1.84 7.43
N ASN A 229 -2.78 -2.81 7.50
CA ASN A 229 -2.59 -4.15 6.98
C ASN A 229 -3.07 -4.21 5.53
N LEU A 230 -2.29 -4.85 4.67
CA LEU A 230 -2.68 -5.19 3.31
C LEU A 230 -2.93 -6.69 3.18
N TRP A 231 -4.03 -7.02 2.53
CA TRP A 231 -4.51 -8.40 2.41
C TRP A 231 -4.77 -8.74 0.96
N ILE A 232 -4.55 -9.99 0.57
CA ILE A 232 -4.85 -10.51 -0.78
C ILE A 232 -5.89 -11.62 -0.73
N ARG A 233 -6.72 -11.72 -1.78
CA ARG A 233 -7.64 -12.84 -2.01
C ARG A 233 -7.65 -13.28 -3.48
#